data_AF-A0A3P8SSD0-F1
#
_entry.id   AF-A0A3P8SSD0-F1
#
_cell.length_a   1.000
_cell.length_b   1.000
_cell.length_c   1.000
_cell.angle_alpha   90.00
_cell.angle_beta   90.00
_cell.angle_gamma   90.00
#
_symmetry.space_group_name_H-M   'P 1'
#
loop_
_entity.id
_entity.type
_entity.pdbx_description
1 polymer ?
#
loop_
_entity_poly.entity_id
_entity_poly.type
_entity_poly.pdbx_seq_one_letter_code
_entity_poly.pdbx_strand_id
1 'polypeptide(L)' 'RLVAQSDDVRDRTECHTENEIKARDPIRCRECGYRIMYKKRTKRLVVFDAR' A
#
# COMPACT_ATOMS: atom_id res chain seq x y z
N ARG A 1 -0.52 15.63 -0.81
CA ARG A 1 -1.91 15.95 -0.42
C ARG A 1 -2.97 15.39 -1.39
N LEU A 2 -2.71 14.26 -2.06
CA LEU A 2 -3.74 13.47 -2.74
C LEU A 2 -3.28 12.02 -2.64
N VAL A 3 -3.58 11.35 -1.54
CA VAL A 3 -3.77 9.91 -1.61
C VAL A 3 -5.20 9.70 -1.23
N ALA A 4 -5.90 8.91 -2.05
CA ALA A 4 -7.31 8.64 -1.92
C ALA A 4 -7.62 8.22 -0.47
N GLN A 5 -8.88 8.39 -0.06
CA GLN A 5 -9.35 7.99 1.27
C GLN A 5 -9.18 6.47 1.53
N SER A 6 -8.72 5.72 0.52
CA SER A 6 -8.28 4.33 0.50
C SER A 6 -6.84 4.23 -0.03
N ASP A 7 -5.95 3.62 0.76
CA ASP A 7 -4.58 3.31 0.35
C ASP A 7 -4.53 1.88 -0.24
N ASP A 8 -4.05 1.74 -1.47
CA ASP A 8 -3.74 0.43 -2.06
C ASP A 8 -2.44 -0.12 -1.46
N VAL A 9 -2.56 -1.17 -0.64
CA VAL A 9 -1.42 -1.78 0.06
C VAL A 9 -1.19 -3.20 -0.43
N ARG A 10 0.07 -3.59 -0.64
CA ARG A 10 0.47 -4.92 -1.12
C ARG A 10 1.22 -5.68 -0.02
N ASP A 11 0.85 -6.95 0.17
CA ASP A 11 1.61 -7.89 1.00
C ASP A 11 2.80 -8.48 0.20
N ARG A 12 3.97 -8.58 0.83
CA ARG A 12 5.24 -8.94 0.17
C ARG A 12 5.50 -10.45 0.20
N THR A 13 4.89 -11.20 1.12
CA THR A 13 5.48 -12.49 1.52
C THR A 13 4.73 -13.74 1.10
N GLU A 14 3.41 -13.71 0.87
CA GLU A 14 2.66 -14.93 0.49
C GLU A 14 1.52 -14.70 -0.51
N CYS A 15 0.77 -13.61 -0.37
CA CYS A 15 -0.44 -13.38 -1.17
C CYS A 15 -0.20 -12.48 -2.39
N HIS A 16 0.75 -11.54 -2.32
CA HIS A 16 0.93 -10.46 -3.32
C HIS A 16 -0.36 -9.70 -3.71
N THR A 17 -1.42 -9.86 -2.92
CA THR A 17 -2.75 -9.32 -3.17
C THR A 17 -2.77 -7.82 -2.89
N GLU A 18 -3.52 -7.08 -3.70
CA GLU A 18 -3.79 -5.67 -3.48
C GLU A 18 -4.96 -5.56 -2.51
N ASN A 19 -4.70 -5.03 -1.32
CA ASN A 19 -5.71 -4.78 -0.30
C ASN A 19 -6.05 -3.28 -0.27
N GLU A 20 -7.32 -2.96 -0.44
CA GLU A 20 -7.84 -1.61 -0.25
C GLU A 20 -8.11 -1.39 1.25
N ILE A 21 -7.26 -0.58 1.91
CA ILE A 21 -7.39 -0.30 3.34
C ILE A 21 -7.88 1.13 3.53
N LYS A 22 -8.95 1.29 4.32
CA LYS A 22 -9.46 2.61 4.70
C LYS A 22 -8.71 3.13 5.91
N ALA A 23 -8.55 4.45 5.97
CA ALA A 23 -7.94 5.11 7.12
C ALA A 23 -8.81 4.91 8.38
N ARG A 24 -8.36 4.03 9.29
CA ARG A 24 -8.87 3.62 10.63
C ARG A 24 -9.08 2.12 10.77
N ASP A 25 -9.13 1.37 9.68
CA ASP A 25 -9.29 -0.08 9.76
C ASP A 25 -7.98 -0.76 10.22
N PRO A 26 -8.07 -1.85 11.00
CA PRO A 26 -6.89 -2.58 11.44
C PRO A 26 -6.16 -3.22 10.25
N ILE A 27 -4.85 -3.03 10.20
CA ILE A 27 -3.95 -3.54 9.15
C ILE A 27 -3.87 -5.08 9.27
N ARG A 28 -4.65 -5.79 8.45
CA ARG A 28 -4.68 -7.26 8.38
C ARG A 28 -4.92 -7.72 6.94
N CYS A 29 -4.10 -8.64 6.45
CA CYS A 29 -4.37 -9.34 5.20
C CYS A 29 -5.50 -10.36 5.39
N ARG A 30 -6.48 -10.41 4.47
CA ARG A 30 -7.65 -11.31 4.57
C ARG A 30 -7.33 -12.77 4.30
N GLU A 31 -6.28 -13.04 3.55
CA GLU A 31 -5.90 -14.39 3.11
C GLU A 31 -4.81 -15.00 4.00
N CYS A 32 -3.88 -14.15 4.45
CA CYS A 32 -2.63 -14.60 5.09
C CYS A 32 -2.54 -14.21 6.58
N GLY A 33 -3.40 -13.30 7.06
CA GLY A 33 -3.39 -12.83 8.45
C GLY A 33 -2.19 -11.96 8.86
N TYR A 34 -1.24 -11.70 7.94
CA TYR A 34 -0.12 -10.79 8.17
C TYR A 34 -0.59 -9.35 8.44
N ARG A 35 0.20 -8.67 9.29
CA ARG A 35 -0.07 -7.30 9.76
C ARG A 35 0.93 -6.28 9.24
N ILE A 36 1.90 -6.73 8.43
CA ILE A 36 2.91 -5.89 7.81
C ILE A 36 2.58 -5.85 6.33
N MET A 37 2.31 -4.65 5.81
CA MET A 37 1.98 -4.44 4.40
C MET A 37 2.70 -3.20 3.88
N TYR A 38 3.04 -3.18 2.59
CA TYR A 38 3.78 -2.09 1.96
C TYR A 38 2.90 -1.29 1.01
N LYS A 39 3.02 0.03 1.04
CA LYS A 39 2.28 0.91 0.12
C LYS A 39 2.76 0.74 -1.32
N LYS A 40 1.84 0.78 -2.27
CA LYS A 40 2.18 0.76 -3.70
C LYS A 40 2.98 2.01 -4.09
N ARG A 41 3.94 1.84 -5.01
CA ARG A 41 4.68 2.95 -5.61
C ARG A 41 3.71 3.88 -6.34
N THR A 42 3.93 5.19 -6.23
CA THR A 42 3.14 6.17 -6.99
C THR A 42 3.38 6.04 -8.48
N LYS A 43 2.32 6.07 -9.29
CA LYS A 43 2.41 6.11 -10.76
C LYS A 43 2.86 7.46 -11.32
N ARG A 44 2.93 8.49 -10.47
CA ARG A 44 3.36 9.83 -10.86
C ARG A 44 4.87 9.84 -11.10
N LEU A 45 5.29 10.46 -12.20
CA LEU A 45 6.70 10.70 -12.50
C LEU A 45 7.26 11.66 -11.45
N VAL A 46 8.31 11.23 -10.75
CA VAL A 46 9.07 12.06 -9.84
C VAL A 46 10.41 12.32 -10.51
N VAL A 47 10.63 13.57 -10.90
CA VAL A 47 11.91 14.02 -11.46
C VAL A 47 12.81 14.35 -10.27
N PHE A 48 13.93 13.66 -10.16
CA PHE A 48 14.97 13.96 -9.18
C PHE A 48 16.09 14.72 -9.91
N ASP A 49 16.46 15.89 -9.41
CA ASP A 49 17.64 16.62 -9.89
C ASP A 49 18.87 16.14 -9.10
N ALA A 50 19.99 15.93 -9.78
CA ALA A 50 21.20 15.32 -9.21
C ALA A 50 22.18 16.41 -8.72
N ARG A 51 21.78 17.13 -7.67
CA ARG A 51 22.63 18.10 -6.97
C ARG A 51 23.03 17.58 -5.59
#